data_AF-A0ABD5X7Y3-F1
#
_entry.id   AF-A0ABD5X7Y3-F1
#
_cell.length_a   1.000
_cell.length_b   1.000
_cell.length_c   1.000
_cell.angle_alpha   90.00
_cell.angle_beta   90.00
_cell.angle_gamma   90.00
#
_symmetry.space_group_name_H-M   'P 1'
#
loop_
_entity.id
_entity.type
_entity.pdbx_description
1 polymer ?
#
loop_
_entity_poly.entity_id
_entity_poly.type
_entity_poly.pdbx_seq_one_letter_code
_entity_poly.pdbx_strand_id
1 'polypeptide(L)'
;MEWLLLSILIGFPLLALAAGAAYVYSDALDHDMEPRKWAALAFFVPFFGFFAYLFERDEQNLDTSDREEMFTDGPFQIHKSRAQETPLARTEDEDGAEDTYRDDS
;
A
#
# COMPACT_ATOMS: atom_id res chain seq x y z
N MET A 1 -18.81 -30.45 -17.85
CA MET A 1 -17.40 -30.02 -17.90
C MET A 1 -17.15 -28.86 -16.93
N GLU A 2 -17.97 -27.80 -16.99
CA GLU A 2 -17.83 -26.59 -16.15
C GLU A 2 -17.76 -26.87 -14.65
N TRP A 3 -18.65 -27.74 -14.13
CA TRP A 3 -18.64 -28.13 -12.72
C TRP A 3 -17.35 -28.83 -12.26
N LEU A 4 -16.76 -29.67 -13.12
CA LEU A 4 -15.48 -30.33 -12.82
C LEU A 4 -14.34 -29.32 -12.78
N LEU A 5 -14.31 -28.38 -13.73
CA LEU A 5 -13.32 -27.31 -13.77
C LEU A 5 -13.43 -26.40 -12.54
N LEU A 6 -14.65 -25.98 -12.17
CA LEU A 6 -14.89 -25.20 -10.95
C LEU A 6 -14.45 -25.96 -9.70
N SER A 7 -14.77 -27.26 -9.62
CA SER A 7 -14.36 -28.11 -8.49
C SER A 7 -12.85 -28.23 -8.38
N ILE A 8 -12.13 -28.31 -9.49
CA ILE A 8 -10.67 -28.33 -9.48
C ILE A 8 -10.11 -26.94 -9.14
N LEU A 9 -10.62 -25.88 -9.75
CA LEU A 9 -10.10 -24.53 -9.57
C LEU A 9 -10.32 -23.98 -8.15
N ILE A 10 -11.43 -24.35 -7.51
CA ILE A 10 -11.81 -23.84 -6.19
C ILE A 10 -11.63 -24.92 -5.13
N GLY A 11 -12.14 -26.12 -5.38
CA GLY A 11 -12.15 -27.21 -4.42
C GLY A 11 -10.76 -27.74 -4.10
N PHE A 12 -9.89 -27.93 -5.10
CA PHE A 12 -8.53 -28.42 -4.84
C PHE A 12 -7.70 -27.45 -3.99
N PRO A 13 -7.66 -26.12 -4.29
CA PRO A 13 -6.99 -25.16 -3.41
C PRO A 13 -7.56 -25.12 -1.99
N LEU A 14 -8.89 -25.12 -1.83
CA LEU A 14 -9.51 -25.13 -0.51
C LEU A 14 -9.17 -26.39 0.28
N LEU A 15 -9.15 -27.56 -0.38
CA LEU A 15 -8.75 -28.82 0.23
C LEU A 15 -7.28 -28.79 0.64
N ALA A 16 -6.40 -28.24 -0.20
CA ALA A 16 -4.98 -28.08 0.13
C ALA A 16 -4.78 -27.16 1.33
N LEU A 17 -5.50 -26.03 1.43
CA LEU A 17 -5.46 -25.14 2.59
C LEU A 17 -5.96 -25.85 3.86
N ALA A 18 -7.06 -26.59 3.78
CA ALA A 18 -7.59 -27.35 4.91
C ALA A 18 -6.62 -28.46 5.36
N ALA A 19 -6.01 -29.19 4.42
CA ALA A 19 -5.02 -30.22 4.71
C ALA A 19 -3.76 -29.63 5.34
N GLY A 20 -3.26 -28.50 4.83
CA GLY A 20 -2.13 -27.78 5.42
C GLY A 20 -2.44 -27.28 6.83
N ALA A 21 -3.62 -26.72 7.06
CA ALA A 21 -4.04 -26.29 8.39
C ALA A 21 -4.16 -27.47 9.37
N ALA A 22 -4.68 -28.62 8.93
CA ALA A 22 -4.76 -29.84 9.73
C ALA A 22 -3.36 -30.38 10.08
N TYR A 23 -2.43 -30.35 9.12
CA TYR A 23 -1.03 -30.70 9.36
C TYR A 23 -0.40 -29.78 10.40
N VAL A 24 -0.50 -28.46 10.22
CA VAL A 24 0.06 -27.46 11.14
C VAL A 24 -0.56 -27.59 12.54
N TYR A 25 -1.86 -27.87 12.63
CA TYR A 25 -2.51 -28.13 13.91
C TYR A 25 -1.90 -29.35 14.61
N SER A 26 -1.73 -30.45 13.89
CA SER A 26 -1.13 -31.67 14.44
C SER A 26 0.32 -31.45 14.87
N ASP A 27 1.11 -30.79 14.02
CA ASP A 27 2.52 -30.51 14.27
C ASP A 27 2.71 -29.56 15.47
N ALA A 28 1.86 -28.54 15.60
CA ALA A 28 1.93 -27.59 16.70
C ALA A 28 1.66 -28.21 18.08
N LEU A 29 0.88 -29.30 18.15
CA LEU A 29 0.65 -30.04 19.40
C LEU A 29 1.94 -30.66 19.93
N ASP A 30 2.85 -31.07 19.04
CA ASP A 30 4.10 -31.74 19.39
C ASP A 30 5.25 -30.74 19.69
N HIS A 31 5.05 -29.44 19.42
CA HIS A 31 6.11 -28.42 19.46
C HIS A 31 5.87 -27.30 20.51
N ASP A 32 5.02 -27.51 21.51
CA ASP A 32 4.68 -26.51 22.56
C ASP A 32 4.17 -25.18 21.97
N MET A 33 3.43 -25.28 20.86
CA MET A 33 2.84 -24.15 20.16
C MET A 33 1.33 -24.11 20.37
N GLU A 34 0.72 -22.93 20.27
CA GLU A 34 -0.75 -22.81 20.31
C GLU A 34 -1.37 -23.30 18.98
N PRO A 35 -1.99 -24.49 18.92
CA PRO A 35 -2.27 -25.15 17.64
C PRO A 35 -3.35 -24.43 16.84
N ARG A 36 -4.35 -23.86 17.53
CA ARG A 36 -5.47 -23.15 16.91
C ARG A 36 -5.00 -21.89 16.18
N LYS A 37 -4.13 -21.08 16.82
CA LYS A 37 -3.57 -19.88 16.20
C LYS A 37 -2.76 -20.22 14.95
N TRP A 38 -1.86 -21.20 15.03
CA TRP A 38 -0.99 -21.52 13.89
C TRP A 38 -1.76 -22.15 12.74
N ALA A 39 -2.72 -23.05 13.02
CA ALA A 39 -3.60 -23.59 12.00
C ALA A 39 -4.45 -22.50 11.33
N ALA A 40 -4.98 -21.55 12.11
CA ALA A 40 -5.73 -20.42 11.57
C ALA A 40 -4.84 -19.53 10.68
N LEU A 41 -3.61 -19.21 11.12
CA LEU A 41 -2.67 -18.45 10.31
C LEU A 41 -2.35 -19.16 8.99
N ALA A 42 -2.05 -20.46 9.04
CA ALA A 42 -1.77 -21.27 7.85
C ALA A 42 -2.95 -21.30 6.87
N PHE A 43 -4.18 -21.31 7.38
CA PHE A 43 -5.39 -21.31 6.55
C PHE A 43 -5.73 -19.94 5.97
N PHE A 44 -5.68 -18.87 6.77
CA PHE A 44 -6.23 -17.56 6.39
C PHE A 44 -5.21 -16.63 5.71
N VAL A 45 -3.91 -16.73 6.02
CA VAL A 45 -2.89 -15.84 5.44
C VAL A 45 -2.87 -15.86 3.89
N PRO A 46 -3.04 -17.01 3.22
CA PRO A 46 -3.08 -17.03 1.75
C PRO A 46 -4.17 -16.16 1.10
N PHE A 47 -5.26 -15.85 1.82
CA PHE A 47 -6.34 -15.02 1.30
C PHE A 47 -5.99 -13.52 1.21
N PHE A 48 -4.92 -13.06 1.87
CA PHE A 48 -4.53 -11.65 1.82
C PHE A 48 -4.22 -11.18 0.39
N GLY A 49 -3.59 -12.02 -0.45
CA GLY A 49 -3.33 -11.68 -1.85
C GLY A 49 -4.62 -11.50 -2.66
N PHE A 50 -5.65 -12.32 -2.36
CA PHE A 50 -6.96 -12.20 -3.00
C PHE A 50 -7.67 -10.90 -2.58
N PHE A 51 -7.69 -10.59 -1.29
CA PHE A 51 -8.28 -9.33 -0.82
C PHE A 51 -7.51 -8.11 -1.33
N ALA A 52 -6.18 -8.15 -1.35
CA ALA A 52 -5.37 -7.08 -1.93
C ALA A 52 -5.73 -6.82 -3.40
N TYR A 53 -5.93 -7.87 -4.19
CA TYR A 53 -6.42 -7.74 -5.57
C TYR A 53 -7.81 -7.10 -5.64
N LEU A 54 -8.75 -7.48 -4.77
CA LEU A 54 -10.09 -6.88 -4.75
C LEU A 54 -10.04 -5.39 -4.42
N PHE A 55 -9.26 -5.00 -3.41
CA PHE A 55 -9.08 -3.58 -3.06
C PHE A 55 -8.45 -2.77 -4.20
N GLU A 56 -7.35 -3.27 -4.78
CA GLU A 56 -6.69 -2.63 -5.93
C GLU A 56 -7.64 -2.51 -7.14
N ARG A 57 -8.42 -3.56 -7.43
CA ARG A 57 -9.40 -3.54 -8.53
C ARG A 57 -10.48 -2.49 -8.30
N ASP A 58 -10.96 -2.34 -7.07
CA ASP A 58 -12.01 -1.37 -6.76
C ASP A 58 -11.50 0.06 -6.94
N GLU A 59 -10.25 0.35 -6.56
CA GLU A 59 -9.61 1.65 -6.79
C GLU A 59 -9.48 2.00 -8.28
N GLN A 60 -9.31 1.02 -9.17
CA GLN A 60 -9.20 1.26 -10.60
C GLN A 60 -10.51 1.70 -11.27
N ASN A 61 -11.67 1.40 -10.67
CA ASN A 61 -12.98 1.79 -11.20
C ASN A 61 -13.48 3.14 -10.66
N LEU A 62 -12.70 3.83 -9.83
CA LEU A 62 -12.95 5.22 -9.50
C LEU A 62 -12.75 6.05 -10.76
N ASP A 63 -13.75 6.86 -11.11
CA ASP A 63 -13.64 7.80 -12.23
C ASP A 63 -12.39 8.66 -12.01
N THR A 64 -11.61 8.87 -13.06
CA THR A 64 -10.39 9.69 -12.95
C THR A 64 -10.77 11.12 -12.56
N SER A 65 -12.00 11.57 -12.86
CA SER A 65 -12.55 12.83 -12.33
C SER A 65 -12.63 12.84 -10.81
N ASP A 66 -12.99 11.73 -10.16
CA ASP A 66 -13.07 11.63 -8.70
C ASP A 66 -11.68 11.62 -8.06
N ARG A 67 -10.67 11.06 -8.77
CA ARG A 67 -9.25 11.12 -8.36
C ARG A 67 -8.65 12.51 -8.54
N GLU A 68 -8.97 13.20 -9.62
CA GLU A 68 -8.58 14.59 -9.84
C GLU A 68 -9.20 15.47 -8.75
N GLU A 69 -10.51 15.38 -8.48
CA GLU A 69 -11.18 16.14 -7.41
C GLU A 69 -10.55 15.94 -6.01
N MET A 70 -10.09 14.72 -5.68
CA MET A 70 -9.43 14.45 -4.39
C MET A 70 -8.07 15.14 -4.22
N PHE A 71 -7.39 15.48 -5.32
CA PHE A 71 -6.12 16.23 -5.34
C PHE A 71 -6.24 17.67 -5.86
N THR A 72 -7.39 18.03 -6.43
CA THR A 72 -7.67 19.32 -7.07
C THR A 72 -8.43 20.26 -6.14
N ASP A 73 -9.25 19.75 -5.21
CA ASP A 73 -10.07 20.56 -4.29
C ASP A 73 -9.82 20.26 -2.81
N GLY A 74 -8.56 20.31 -2.36
CA GLY A 74 -8.23 20.22 -0.94
C GLY A 74 -6.90 20.89 -0.60
N PRO A 75 -6.87 21.90 0.29
CA PRO A 75 -5.64 22.63 0.58
C PRO A 75 -4.74 21.69 1.35
N PHE A 76 -3.57 21.36 0.83
CA PHE A 76 -2.49 20.89 1.68
C PHE A 76 -2.40 21.91 2.83
N GLN A 77 -2.82 21.52 4.04
CA GLN A 77 -2.58 22.31 5.24
C GLN A 77 -1.09 22.19 5.54
N ILE A 78 -0.30 22.93 4.79
CA ILE A 78 1.06 23.29 5.19
C ILE A 78 0.85 24.12 6.44
N HIS A 79 0.90 23.48 7.61
CA HIS A 79 0.95 24.20 8.86
C HIS A 79 2.17 25.14 8.79
N LYS A 80 1.90 26.45 8.75
CA LYS A 80 2.95 27.48 8.70
C LYS A 80 4.00 27.34 9.82
N SER A 81 3.70 26.59 10.88
CA SER A 81 4.64 26.30 11.97
C SER A 81 5.86 25.47 11.53
N ARG A 82 5.82 24.73 10.41
CA ARG A 82 6.98 23.97 9.90
C ARG A 82 7.71 24.63 8.74
N ALA A 83 7.16 25.69 8.14
CA ALA A 83 7.82 26.41 7.05
C ALA A 83 9.10 27.14 7.48
N GLN A 84 9.33 27.26 8.80
CA GLN A 84 10.51 27.89 9.40
C GLN A 84 11.51 26.88 9.97
N GLU A 85 11.22 25.57 9.96
CA GLU A 85 12.09 24.53 10.54
C GLU A 85 13.13 23.96 9.56
N THR A 86 13.27 24.52 8.35
CA THR A 86 14.35 24.16 7.44
C THR A 86 15.19 25.38 7.07
N PRO A 87 16.33 25.63 7.74
CA PRO A 87 17.39 26.42 7.15
C PRO A 87 18.00 25.56 6.05
N LEU A 88 17.41 25.62 4.85
CA LEU A 88 18.12 25.19 3.66
C LEU A 88 19.30 26.15 3.51
N ALA A 89 20.50 25.60 3.64
CA ALA A 89 21.76 26.31 3.61
C ALA A 89 21.80 27.29 2.41
N ARG A 90 21.97 28.57 2.73
CA ARG A 90 22.46 29.55 1.77
C ARG A 90 23.91 29.19 1.49
N THR A 91 24.19 28.78 0.26
CA THR A 91 25.51 28.96 -0.33
C THR A 91 25.30 29.84 -1.55
N GLU A 92 25.80 31.07 -1.40
CA GLU A 92 26.08 32.02 -2.47
C GLU A 92 26.93 31.32 -3.53
N ASP A 93 26.76 31.67 -4.81
CA ASP A 93 27.84 31.94 -5.78
C ASP A 93 27.24 32.20 -7.18
N GLU A 94 27.60 33.38 -7.72
CA GLU A 94 27.80 33.74 -9.15
C GLU A 94 26.56 33.75 -10.10
N ASP A 95 26.33 34.70 -11.01
CA ASP A 95 27.08 35.86 -11.50
C ASP A 95 26.14 36.69 -12.42
N GLY A 96 26.43 37.98 -12.62
CA GLY A 96 26.30 38.60 -13.95
C GLY A 96 25.09 39.50 -14.30
N ALA A 97 25.43 40.76 -14.62
CA ALA A 97 24.83 41.68 -15.60
C ALA A 97 23.52 42.42 -15.21
N GLU A 98 23.30 43.70 -15.52
CA GLU A 98 24.09 44.83 -16.05
C GLU A 98 23.16 46.07 -15.94
N ASP A 99 23.76 47.25 -15.80
CA ASP A 99 23.23 48.59 -16.14
C ASP A 99 22.01 49.23 -15.44
N THR A 100 22.24 50.43 -14.88
CA THR A 100 21.56 51.68 -15.33
C THR A 100 22.18 52.94 -14.67
N TYR A 101 22.87 53.71 -15.53
CA TYR A 101 23.02 55.18 -15.58
C TYR A 101 22.51 56.12 -14.45
N ARG A 102 23.45 56.99 -14.03
CA ARG A 102 23.38 58.48 -13.98
C ARG A 102 22.62 59.22 -12.84
N ASP A 103 23.35 60.10 -12.14
CA ASP A 103 23.20 61.58 -12.06
C ASP A 103 23.29 62.21 -10.65
N ASP A 104 24.16 63.22 -10.56
CA ASP A 104 24.24 64.38 -9.64
C ASP A 104 24.22 64.24 -8.11
N SER A 105 25.35 64.62 -7.47
CA SER A 105 25.50 65.85 -6.63
C SER A 105 26.94 66.02 -6.14
#